data_AF-A0A958Y7I6-F1
#
_entry.id   AF-A0A958Y7I6-F1
#
_cell.length_a   1.000
_cell.length_b   1.000
_cell.length_c   1.000
_cell.angle_alpha   90.00
_cell.angle_beta   90.00
_cell.angle_gamma   90.00
#
_symmetry.space_group_name_H-M   'P 1'
#
loop_
_entity.id
_entity.type
_entity.pdbx_description
1 polymer ?
#
loop_
_entity_poly.entity_id
_entity_poly.type
_entity_poly.pdbx_seq_one_letter_code
_entity_poly.pdbx_strand_id
1 'polypeptide(L)'
;MLTLNNLEYKDNGTKLVYDYTVLGDAKKFFNFQDPYYIKFNDDVSQTPKSIAVIPFLANMLPIAWFGNFNISVEELDQDFYDAISKLKTEFQKQYPTYDLTGEILVNKKVKNVIAGGKSAMLFSGGVDAYATYIRNFDKTPDLVTIHGADIEIDDKKQWSDFVSFVETENLLKRNNKKFIETNVRTFYTYHVELLLKDLGWWGKVQHGLSLIGSLAPLAYINNYTSLFIASSYTDFIDIAWGSTPAIDQSITWAGVTVYHDGYELKRQDKVDLITQF
;
A
#
# COMPACT_ATOMS: atom_id res chain seq x y z
N MET A 1 16.02 14.10 9.30
CA MET A 1 16.44 13.07 8.32
C MET A 1 16.11 11.72 8.90
N LEU A 2 15.50 10.84 8.11
CA LEU A 2 15.32 9.43 8.39
C LEU A 2 16.31 8.64 7.53
N THR A 3 17.01 7.66 8.11
CA THR A 3 17.93 6.78 7.38
C THR A 3 17.53 5.34 7.64
N LEU A 4 17.25 4.59 6.58
CA LEU A 4 17.11 3.14 6.66
C LEU A 4 18.51 2.53 6.70
N ASN A 5 18.87 1.93 7.83
CA ASN A 5 20.17 1.32 8.06
C ASN A 5 20.22 -0.09 7.46
N ASN A 6 19.16 -0.87 7.70
CA ASN A 6 19.06 -2.24 7.24
C ASN A 6 17.59 -2.68 7.10
N LEU A 7 17.36 -3.73 6.32
CA LEU A 7 16.11 -4.49 6.31
C LEU A 7 16.41 -5.96 6.57
N GLU A 8 15.61 -6.56 7.44
CA GLU A 8 15.81 -7.92 7.95
C GLU A 8 14.61 -8.78 7.63
N TYR A 9 14.87 -9.95 7.07
CA TYR A 9 13.89 -11.01 6.94
C TYR A 9 13.87 -11.86 8.22
N LYS A 10 12.70 -12.02 8.81
CA LYS A 10 12.39 -12.84 9.99
C LYS A 10 11.32 -13.87 9.64
N ASP A 11 11.01 -14.76 10.57
CA ASP A 11 9.97 -15.78 10.43
C ASP A 11 10.12 -16.60 9.14
N ASN A 12 11.34 -17.13 8.88
CA ASN A 12 11.68 -17.89 7.67
C ASN A 12 11.35 -17.12 6.37
N GLY A 13 11.67 -15.83 6.32
CA GLY A 13 11.50 -15.01 5.12
C GLY A 13 10.11 -14.41 4.94
N THR A 14 9.16 -14.71 5.82
CA THR A 14 7.78 -14.21 5.73
C THR A 14 7.58 -12.84 6.36
N LYS A 15 8.52 -12.36 7.20
CA LYS A 15 8.40 -11.06 7.87
C LYS A 15 9.56 -10.14 7.50
N LEU A 16 9.25 -8.92 7.07
CA LEU A 16 10.19 -7.83 6.85
C LEU A 16 10.14 -6.85 8.03
N VAL A 17 11.30 -6.58 8.61
CA VAL A 17 11.51 -5.57 9.65
C VAL A 17 12.53 -4.56 9.15
N TYR A 18 12.29 -3.28 9.43
CA TYR A 18 13.11 -2.18 8.94
C TYR A 18 13.85 -1.54 10.12
N ASP A 19 15.17 -1.56 10.10
CA ASP A 19 16.01 -0.84 11.06
C ASP A 19 16.31 0.55 10.50
N TYR A 20 15.75 1.58 11.14
CA TYR A 20 15.91 2.96 10.73
C TYR A 20 16.20 3.88 11.91
N THR A 21 16.99 4.92 11.63
CA THR A 21 17.28 6.00 12.58
C THR A 21 16.63 7.29 12.11
N VAL A 22 16.12 8.08 13.05
CA VAL A 22 15.51 9.39 12.77
C VAL A 22 16.24 10.45 13.58
N LEU A 23 16.61 11.55 12.94
CA LEU A 23 17.30 12.69 13.56
C LEU A 23 16.40 13.93 13.63
N GLY A 24 16.62 14.74 14.66
CA GLY A 24 15.91 16.00 14.89
C GLY A 24 14.44 15.81 15.26
N ASP A 25 13.63 16.83 14.97
CA ASP A 25 12.22 16.90 15.36
C ASP A 25 11.34 15.83 14.71
N ALA A 26 11.79 15.24 13.59
CA ALA A 26 11.07 14.17 12.91
C ALA A 26 10.88 12.92 13.79
N LYS A 27 11.68 12.75 14.85
CA LYS A 27 11.54 11.65 15.82
C LYS A 27 10.13 11.56 16.41
N LYS A 28 9.47 12.70 16.63
CA LYS A 28 8.12 12.75 17.24
C LYS A 28 7.07 12.01 16.42
N PHE A 29 7.28 11.84 15.11
CA PHE A 29 6.32 11.16 14.23
C PHE A 29 6.33 9.64 14.41
N PHE A 30 7.38 9.04 14.97
CA PHE A 30 7.56 7.59 14.95
C PHE A 30 7.46 6.95 16.33
N ASN A 31 6.83 5.79 16.39
CA ASN A 31 6.78 4.96 17.57
C ASN A 31 7.96 3.97 17.56
N PHE A 32 9.05 4.33 18.26
CA PHE A 32 10.24 3.48 18.31
C PHE A 32 10.06 2.19 19.13
N GLN A 33 8.98 2.05 19.89
CA GLN A 33 8.66 0.81 20.62
C GLN A 33 7.90 -0.20 19.75
N ASP A 34 7.29 0.26 18.66
CA ASP A 34 6.60 -0.58 17.67
C ASP A 34 7.02 -0.15 16.25
N PRO A 35 8.29 -0.37 15.83
CA PRO A 35 8.75 0.03 14.51
C PRO A 35 7.96 -0.65 13.40
N TYR A 36 7.86 0.01 12.24
CA TYR A 36 7.12 -0.52 11.09
C TYR A 36 7.60 -1.91 10.70
N TYR A 37 6.67 -2.84 10.47
CA TYR A 37 6.93 -4.14 9.88
C TYR A 37 5.81 -4.54 8.93
N ILE A 38 6.12 -5.54 8.10
CA ILE A 38 5.14 -6.19 7.24
C ILE A 38 5.43 -7.69 7.20
N LYS A 39 4.39 -8.51 7.31
CA LYS A 39 4.46 -9.96 7.32
C LYS A 39 3.51 -10.52 6.27
N PHE A 40 3.94 -11.57 5.59
CA PHE A 40 3.26 -12.23 4.49
C PHE A 40 2.96 -13.68 4.85
N ASN A 41 2.05 -14.32 4.13
CA ASN A 41 1.88 -15.78 4.19
C ASN A 41 2.89 -16.53 3.30
N ASP A 42 3.49 -15.85 2.31
CA ASP A 42 4.56 -16.39 1.46
C ASP A 42 5.96 -16.01 2.00
N ASP A 43 6.97 -16.84 1.72
CA ASP A 43 8.38 -16.45 1.88
C ASP A 43 8.75 -15.42 0.80
N VAL A 44 9.11 -14.21 1.22
CA VAL A 44 9.49 -13.09 0.35
C VAL A 44 10.99 -12.78 0.41
N SER A 45 11.80 -13.64 1.02
CA SER A 45 13.26 -13.46 1.19
C SER A 45 14.04 -13.35 -0.12
N GLN A 46 13.47 -13.84 -1.23
CA GLN A 46 14.07 -13.75 -2.56
C GLN A 46 13.78 -12.41 -3.27
N THR A 47 13.01 -11.52 -2.64
CA THR A 47 12.73 -10.18 -3.20
C THR A 47 14.00 -9.32 -3.17
N PRO A 48 14.40 -8.66 -4.28
CA PRO A 48 15.49 -7.70 -4.29
C PRO A 48 15.26 -6.61 -3.23
N LYS A 49 16.31 -6.18 -2.50
CA LYS A 49 16.10 -5.22 -1.41
C LYS A 49 15.54 -3.88 -1.94
N SER A 50 15.89 -3.52 -3.17
CA SER A 50 15.33 -2.39 -3.91
C SER A 50 13.81 -2.42 -4.10
N ILE A 51 13.18 -3.60 -4.07
CA ILE A 51 11.72 -3.79 -4.05
C ILE A 51 11.23 -4.00 -2.61
N ALA A 52 11.95 -4.75 -1.79
CA ALA A 52 11.56 -5.05 -0.41
C ALA A 52 11.46 -3.79 0.48
N VAL A 53 12.11 -2.70 0.10
CA VAL A 53 12.02 -1.39 0.79
C VAL A 53 10.74 -0.62 0.47
N ILE A 54 10.00 -0.97 -0.58
CA ILE A 54 8.83 -0.22 -1.05
C ILE A 54 7.71 -0.12 0.01
N PRO A 55 7.33 -1.19 0.75
CA PRO A 55 6.31 -1.07 1.80
C PRO A 55 6.68 -0.04 2.88
N PHE A 56 7.97 0.04 3.24
CA PHE A 56 8.49 1.05 4.16
C PHE A 56 8.35 2.46 3.56
N LEU A 57 8.85 2.67 2.34
CA LEU A 57 8.80 3.99 1.70
C LEU A 57 7.39 4.47 1.41
N ALA A 58 6.48 3.57 1.05
CA ALA A 58 5.06 3.87 0.83
C ALA A 58 4.40 4.51 2.07
N ASN A 59 4.91 4.20 3.26
CA ASN A 59 4.46 4.76 4.53
C ASN A 59 5.26 5.99 4.96
N MET A 60 6.59 5.98 4.77
CA MET A 60 7.46 7.06 5.24
C MET A 60 7.42 8.30 4.35
N LEU A 61 7.25 8.14 3.02
CA LEU A 61 7.29 9.25 2.06
C LEU A 61 6.22 10.32 2.34
N PRO A 62 4.92 9.98 2.53
CA PRO A 62 3.94 11.00 2.88
C PRO A 62 4.28 11.71 4.20
N ILE A 63 4.71 10.97 5.23
CA ILE A 63 5.11 11.59 6.51
C ILE A 63 6.29 12.56 6.30
N ALA A 64 7.26 12.19 5.47
CA ALA A 64 8.40 13.04 5.10
C ALA A 64 7.99 14.30 4.34
N TRP A 65 7.04 14.20 3.41
CA TRP A 65 6.57 15.32 2.62
C TRP A 65 5.87 16.39 3.45
N PHE A 66 4.98 15.95 4.34
CA PHE A 66 4.25 16.87 5.22
C PHE A 66 5.08 17.29 6.44
N GLY A 67 5.98 16.42 6.93
CA GLY A 67 6.81 16.64 8.11
C GLY A 67 8.15 17.33 7.86
N ASN A 68 8.43 17.70 6.61
CA ASN A 68 9.65 18.38 6.16
C ASN A 68 10.95 17.71 6.62
N PHE A 69 11.14 16.46 6.22
CA PHE A 69 12.42 15.78 6.41
C PHE A 69 12.77 14.85 5.24
N ASN A 70 14.06 14.66 5.01
CA ASN A 70 14.54 13.76 3.97
C ASN A 70 14.65 12.31 4.46
N ILE A 71 14.50 11.37 3.53
CA ILE A 71 14.68 9.93 3.73
C ILE A 71 15.93 9.47 2.97
N SER A 72 16.74 8.60 3.56
CA SER A 72 17.88 7.95 2.91
C SER A 72 17.72 6.44 2.91
N VAL A 73 17.93 5.82 1.75
CA VAL A 73 17.92 4.36 1.56
C VAL A 73 19.11 3.92 0.70
N GLU A 74 19.57 2.69 0.92
CA GLU A 74 20.70 2.14 0.16
C GLU A 74 20.33 1.86 -1.30
N GLU A 75 19.26 1.11 -1.54
CA GLU A 75 18.81 0.80 -2.89
C GLU A 75 17.31 0.96 -3.06
N LEU A 76 16.89 1.34 -4.27
CA LEU A 76 15.48 1.49 -4.62
C LEU A 76 15.25 1.09 -6.07
N ASP A 77 14.09 0.49 -6.34
CA ASP A 77 13.65 0.21 -7.70
C ASP A 77 13.55 1.51 -8.53
N GLN A 78 14.07 1.46 -9.76
CA GLN A 78 14.13 2.62 -10.65
C GLN A 78 12.73 3.13 -11.00
N ASP A 79 11.76 2.26 -11.25
CA ASP A 79 10.41 2.69 -11.64
C ASP A 79 9.68 3.32 -10.46
N PHE A 80 9.85 2.76 -9.26
CA PHE A 80 9.31 3.37 -8.04
C PHE A 80 9.98 4.72 -7.75
N TYR A 81 11.30 4.82 -7.89
CA TYR A 81 12.01 6.09 -7.73
C TYR A 81 11.46 7.17 -8.68
N ASP A 82 11.23 6.84 -9.94
CA ASP A 82 10.69 7.78 -10.92
C ASP A 82 9.23 8.16 -10.59
N ALA A 83 8.46 7.21 -10.05
CA ALA A 83 7.08 7.43 -9.60
C ALA A 83 6.97 8.39 -8.40
N ILE A 84 7.95 8.41 -7.48
CA ILE A 84 7.93 9.27 -6.27
C ILE A 84 7.70 10.74 -6.62
N SER A 85 8.35 11.25 -7.67
CA SER A 85 8.20 12.64 -8.11
C SER A 85 6.77 12.96 -8.59
N LYS A 86 6.16 12.02 -9.32
CA LYS A 86 4.78 12.12 -9.82
C LYS A 86 3.79 12.06 -8.65
N LEU A 87 3.99 11.11 -7.73
CA LEU A 87 3.19 10.99 -6.52
C LEU A 87 3.22 12.30 -5.72
N LYS A 88 4.41 12.83 -5.39
CA LYS A 88 4.53 14.10 -4.66
C LYS A 88 3.82 15.25 -5.38
N THR A 89 3.87 15.27 -6.72
CA THR A 89 3.15 16.26 -7.54
C THR A 89 1.63 16.11 -7.42
N GLU A 90 1.08 14.90 -7.49
CA GLU A 90 -0.37 14.67 -7.32
C GLU A 90 -0.83 14.98 -5.89
N PHE A 91 -0.04 14.64 -4.87
CA PHE A 91 -0.30 15.05 -3.49
C PHE A 91 -0.30 16.58 -3.36
N GLN A 92 0.65 17.29 -3.98
CA GLN A 92 0.71 18.75 -3.93
C GLN A 92 -0.54 19.41 -4.55
N LYS A 93 -1.13 18.80 -5.60
CA LYS A 93 -2.40 19.26 -6.17
C LYS A 93 -3.57 19.08 -5.21
N GLN A 94 -3.64 17.95 -4.50
CA GLN A 94 -4.70 17.70 -3.51
C GLN A 94 -4.56 18.57 -2.24
N TYR A 95 -3.33 18.99 -1.92
CA TYR A 95 -3.00 19.75 -0.73
C TYR A 95 -2.37 21.12 -1.07
N PRO A 96 -3.07 22.01 -1.80
CA PRO A 96 -2.48 23.25 -2.32
C PRO A 96 -2.09 24.26 -1.23
N THR A 97 -2.61 24.09 -0.01
CA THR A 97 -2.27 24.95 1.14
C THR A 97 -1.06 24.45 1.94
N TYR A 98 -0.47 23.33 1.54
CA TYR A 98 0.74 22.75 2.10
C TYR A 98 1.91 23.00 1.15
N ASP A 99 3.10 23.17 1.72
CA ASP A 99 4.36 23.14 0.97
C ASP A 99 4.99 21.77 1.19
N LEU A 100 4.71 20.83 0.27
CA LEU A 100 5.18 19.45 0.40
C LEU A 100 6.68 19.38 0.09
N THR A 101 7.45 19.14 1.14
CA THR A 101 8.92 19.12 1.11
C THR A 101 9.43 17.69 1.21
N GLY A 102 10.61 17.43 1.77
CA GLY A 102 11.16 16.08 1.93
C GLY A 102 11.62 15.43 0.62
N GLU A 103 12.91 15.10 0.57
CA GLU A 103 13.54 14.43 -0.56
C GLU A 103 13.96 13.01 -0.20
N ILE A 104 14.02 12.14 -1.21
CA ILE A 104 14.58 10.80 -1.07
C ILE A 104 16.00 10.77 -1.63
N LEU A 105 16.94 10.35 -0.78
CA LEU A 105 18.33 10.12 -1.11
C LEU A 105 18.52 8.62 -1.31
N VAL A 106 18.86 8.22 -2.54
CA VAL A 106 19.05 6.80 -2.91
C VAL A 106 20.49 6.62 -3.35
N ASN A 107 21.22 5.71 -2.70
CA ASN A 107 22.61 5.42 -3.08
C ASN A 107 22.68 4.67 -4.42
N LYS A 108 21.80 3.68 -4.62
CA LYS A 108 21.76 2.86 -5.83
C LYS A 108 20.33 2.69 -6.36
N LYS A 109 20.10 3.10 -7.61
CA LYS A 109 18.86 2.79 -8.33
C LYS A 109 19.01 1.46 -9.05
N VAL A 110 18.04 0.56 -8.91
CA VAL A 110 18.08 -0.79 -9.50
C VAL A 110 16.89 -0.95 -10.43
N LYS A 111 17.14 -1.25 -11.71
CA LYS A 111 16.06 -1.58 -12.64
C LYS A 111 15.70 -3.06 -12.47
N ASN A 112 14.55 -3.32 -11.86
CA ASN A 112 14.00 -4.67 -11.78
C ASN A 112 12.99 -4.90 -12.90
N VAL A 113 12.67 -6.16 -13.16
CA VAL A 113 11.63 -6.58 -14.11
C VAL A 113 10.91 -7.78 -13.52
N ILE A 114 9.58 -7.73 -13.51
CA ILE A 114 8.74 -8.89 -13.23
C ILE A 114 8.29 -9.46 -14.58
N ALA A 115 8.83 -10.63 -14.96
CA ALA A 115 8.59 -11.26 -16.27
C ALA A 115 7.24 -12.01 -16.37
N GLY A 116 6.33 -11.75 -15.42
CA GLY A 116 5.04 -12.42 -15.33
C GLY A 116 3.94 -11.83 -16.18
N GLY A 117 2.73 -12.29 -15.88
CA GLY A 117 1.48 -11.72 -16.40
C GLY A 117 0.30 -11.95 -15.47
N LYS A 118 0.57 -12.34 -14.22
CA LYS A 118 -0.49 -12.58 -13.23
C LYS A 118 -0.99 -11.25 -12.69
N SER A 119 -2.20 -11.27 -12.16
CA SER A 119 -2.81 -10.14 -11.49
C SER A 119 -3.03 -10.44 -10.01
N ALA A 120 -3.00 -9.40 -9.20
CA ALA A 120 -3.47 -9.43 -7.83
C ALA A 120 -4.40 -8.26 -7.54
N MET A 121 -5.25 -8.42 -6.53
CA MET A 121 -6.25 -7.44 -6.16
C MET A 121 -6.29 -7.28 -4.65
N LEU A 122 -6.29 -6.04 -4.16
CA LEU A 122 -6.61 -5.74 -2.78
C LEU A 122 -8.08 -6.09 -2.51
N PHE A 123 -8.33 -7.00 -1.56
CA PHE A 123 -9.65 -7.55 -1.31
C PHE A 123 -10.03 -7.45 0.18
N SER A 124 -10.94 -6.54 0.51
CA SER A 124 -11.45 -6.33 1.87
C SER A 124 -12.84 -6.95 2.10
N GLY A 125 -13.42 -7.62 1.10
CA GLY A 125 -14.76 -8.21 1.17
C GLY A 125 -15.92 -7.21 1.16
N GLY A 126 -15.65 -5.91 1.02
CA GLY A 126 -16.68 -4.89 0.85
C GLY A 126 -17.29 -4.87 -0.57
N VAL A 127 -18.36 -4.09 -0.74
CA VAL A 127 -19.05 -3.90 -2.04
C VAL A 127 -18.09 -3.43 -3.13
N ASP A 128 -17.18 -2.51 -2.82
CA ASP A 128 -16.23 -1.99 -3.81
C ASP A 128 -15.22 -3.07 -4.26
N ALA A 129 -14.79 -3.91 -3.32
CA ALA A 129 -13.96 -5.07 -3.63
C ALA A 129 -14.74 -6.06 -4.50
N TYR A 130 -15.96 -6.45 -4.15
CA TYR A 130 -16.74 -7.38 -4.98
C TYR A 130 -17.03 -6.84 -6.38
N ALA A 131 -17.33 -5.55 -6.54
CA ALA A 131 -17.53 -4.94 -7.85
C ALA A 131 -16.26 -5.03 -8.71
N THR A 132 -15.10 -4.70 -8.14
CA THR A 132 -13.79 -4.81 -8.82
C THR A 132 -13.45 -6.26 -9.16
N TYR A 133 -13.75 -7.20 -8.24
CA TYR A 133 -13.55 -8.63 -8.43
C TYR A 133 -14.37 -9.15 -9.61
N ILE A 134 -15.67 -8.84 -9.67
CA ILE A 134 -16.57 -9.27 -10.75
C ILE A 134 -16.10 -8.73 -12.11
N ARG A 135 -15.71 -7.45 -12.18
CA ARG A 135 -15.17 -6.83 -13.40
C ARG A 135 -13.87 -7.48 -13.90
N ASN A 136 -13.14 -8.13 -13.00
CA ASN A 136 -11.85 -8.78 -13.29
C ASN A 136 -11.91 -10.30 -13.09
N PHE A 137 -13.10 -10.89 -13.02
CA PHE A 137 -13.31 -12.30 -12.65
C PHE A 137 -12.53 -13.26 -13.54
N ASP A 138 -12.54 -13.02 -14.84
CA ASP A 138 -11.87 -13.87 -15.84
C ASP A 138 -10.34 -13.83 -15.76
N LYS A 139 -9.78 -12.76 -15.17
CA LYS A 139 -8.33 -12.67 -14.91
C LYS A 139 -7.90 -13.54 -13.73
N THR A 140 -8.85 -14.02 -12.93
CA THR A 140 -8.62 -14.83 -11.72
C THR A 140 -7.51 -14.23 -10.84
N PRO A 141 -7.62 -12.96 -10.40
CA PRO A 141 -6.57 -12.31 -9.63
C PRO A 141 -6.33 -13.01 -8.29
N ASP A 142 -5.09 -13.05 -7.83
CA ASP A 142 -4.82 -13.44 -6.44
C ASP A 142 -5.38 -12.35 -5.51
N LEU A 143 -6.14 -12.77 -4.50
CA LEU A 143 -6.84 -11.86 -3.59
C LEU A 143 -5.93 -11.59 -2.39
N VAL A 144 -5.58 -10.32 -2.19
CA VAL A 144 -4.66 -9.88 -1.14
C VAL A 144 -5.43 -9.11 -0.07
N THR A 145 -5.46 -9.64 1.15
CA THR A 145 -6.09 -8.99 2.31
C THR A 145 -5.01 -8.53 3.28
N ILE A 146 -5.16 -7.32 3.84
CA ILE A 146 -4.19 -6.72 4.76
C ILE A 146 -4.79 -6.57 6.16
N HIS A 147 -4.31 -7.37 7.12
CA HIS A 147 -4.57 -7.24 8.55
C HIS A 147 -3.76 -6.10 9.16
N GLY A 148 -4.40 -5.28 9.99
CA GLY A 148 -3.84 -4.08 10.58
C GLY A 148 -4.18 -2.79 9.81
N ALA A 149 -4.84 -2.90 8.64
CA ALA A 149 -5.38 -1.77 7.90
C ALA A 149 -6.84 -1.47 8.30
N ASP A 150 -7.80 -2.26 7.79
CA ASP A 150 -9.23 -2.10 8.08
C ASP A 150 -9.66 -2.83 9.36
N ILE A 151 -9.08 -4.01 9.60
CA ILE A 151 -9.24 -4.77 10.84
C ILE A 151 -8.03 -4.48 11.72
N GLU A 152 -8.26 -4.03 12.95
CA GLU A 152 -7.19 -3.73 13.90
C GLU A 152 -6.30 -4.96 14.13
N ILE A 153 -4.99 -4.73 14.29
CA ILE A 153 -4.01 -5.81 14.35
C ILE A 153 -4.21 -6.74 15.55
N ASP A 154 -4.78 -6.22 16.64
CA ASP A 154 -5.09 -6.97 17.86
C ASP A 154 -6.46 -7.66 17.82
N ASP A 155 -7.33 -7.31 16.87
CA ASP A 155 -8.61 -8.00 16.67
C ASP A 155 -8.41 -9.31 15.90
N LYS A 156 -7.77 -10.26 16.57
CA LYS A 156 -7.50 -11.61 16.03
C LYS A 156 -8.79 -12.40 15.75
N LYS A 157 -9.89 -12.07 16.43
CA LYS A 157 -11.17 -12.75 16.24
C LYS A 157 -11.81 -12.32 14.93
N GLN A 158 -12.01 -11.02 14.72
CA GLN A 158 -12.57 -10.50 13.47
C GLN A 158 -11.70 -10.89 12.28
N TRP A 159 -10.37 -10.87 12.46
CA TRP A 159 -9.44 -11.36 11.43
C TRP A 159 -9.66 -12.83 11.09
N SER A 160 -9.73 -13.72 12.09
CA SER A 160 -9.97 -15.15 11.85
C SER A 160 -11.32 -15.42 11.20
N ASP A 161 -12.38 -14.71 11.62
CA ASP A 161 -13.71 -14.83 11.03
C ASP A 161 -13.69 -14.39 9.55
N PHE A 162 -12.99 -13.30 9.23
CA PHE A 162 -12.83 -12.81 7.86
C PHE A 162 -12.03 -13.77 6.98
N VAL A 163 -10.89 -14.28 7.46
CA VAL A 163 -10.08 -15.27 6.74
C VAL A 163 -10.90 -16.52 6.44
N SER A 164 -11.65 -17.02 7.42
CA SER A 164 -12.56 -18.17 7.24
C SER A 164 -13.60 -17.90 6.16
N PHE A 165 -14.21 -16.71 6.16
CA PHE A 165 -15.15 -16.30 5.11
C PHE A 165 -14.51 -16.31 3.72
N VAL A 166 -13.37 -15.64 3.53
CA VAL A 166 -12.70 -15.54 2.22
C VAL A 166 -12.23 -16.90 1.70
N GLU A 167 -11.78 -17.79 2.59
CA GLU A 167 -11.33 -19.14 2.22
C GLU A 167 -12.49 -20.08 1.86
N THR A 168 -13.66 -19.91 2.49
CA THR A 168 -14.83 -20.79 2.28
C THR A 168 -15.82 -20.27 1.24
N GLU A 169 -15.71 -19.01 0.82
CA GLU A 169 -16.59 -18.41 -0.18
C GLU A 169 -16.45 -19.11 -1.54
N ASN A 170 -17.54 -19.73 -1.98
CA ASN A 170 -17.61 -20.48 -3.24
C ASN A 170 -17.29 -19.61 -4.46
N LEU A 171 -17.67 -18.33 -4.43
CA LEU A 171 -17.38 -17.38 -5.51
C LEU A 171 -15.87 -17.14 -5.68
N LEU A 172 -15.09 -17.25 -4.60
CA LEU A 172 -13.64 -16.97 -4.57
C LEU A 172 -12.78 -18.23 -4.71
N LYS A 173 -13.39 -19.42 -4.87
CA LYS A 173 -12.68 -20.71 -4.87
C LYS A 173 -11.59 -20.86 -5.93
N ARG A 174 -11.68 -20.09 -7.02
CA ARG A 174 -10.73 -20.13 -8.15
C ARG A 174 -9.46 -19.32 -7.89
N ASN A 175 -9.48 -18.45 -6.89
CA ASN A 175 -8.42 -17.49 -6.63
C ASN A 175 -7.50 -18.00 -5.53
N ASN A 176 -6.20 -17.69 -5.63
CA ASN A 176 -5.33 -17.85 -4.47
C ASN A 176 -5.57 -16.69 -3.50
N LYS A 177 -5.40 -16.96 -2.21
CA LYS A 177 -5.58 -15.99 -1.13
C LYS A 177 -4.22 -15.68 -0.54
N LYS A 178 -3.92 -14.40 -0.44
CA LYS A 178 -2.70 -13.86 0.13
C LYS A 178 -3.09 -12.97 1.30
N PHE A 179 -2.35 -13.13 2.39
CA PHE A 179 -2.62 -12.40 3.62
C PHE A 179 -1.36 -11.66 4.04
N ILE A 180 -1.53 -10.39 4.36
CA ILE A 180 -0.48 -9.52 4.87
C ILE A 180 -0.89 -9.09 6.28
N GLU A 181 0.04 -9.09 7.23
CA GLU A 181 -0.13 -8.47 8.55
C GLU A 181 0.87 -7.31 8.68
N THR A 182 0.42 -6.13 9.09
CA THR A 182 1.30 -4.96 9.25
C THR A 182 0.78 -4.02 10.33
N ASN A 183 1.69 -3.44 11.11
CA ASN A 183 1.38 -2.43 12.15
C ASN A 183 1.22 -1.01 11.57
N VAL A 184 0.64 -0.91 10.36
CA VAL A 184 0.57 0.31 9.55
C VAL A 184 -0.15 1.48 10.25
N ARG A 185 -0.98 1.18 11.25
CA ARG A 185 -1.73 2.18 12.04
C ARG A 185 -1.05 2.57 13.36
N THR A 186 0.01 1.87 13.79
CA THR A 186 0.61 2.03 15.13
C THR A 186 2.12 2.32 15.13
N PHE A 187 2.79 2.18 13.98
CA PHE A 187 4.23 2.47 13.87
C PHE A 187 4.59 3.97 13.99
N TYR A 188 3.58 4.84 13.92
CA TYR A 188 3.71 6.28 14.07
C TYR A 188 2.92 6.78 15.27
N THR A 189 3.22 8.00 15.73
CA THR A 189 2.51 8.63 16.85
C THR A 189 1.42 9.59 16.35
N TYR A 190 0.55 10.04 17.25
CA TYR A 190 -0.49 11.04 16.95
C TYR A 190 0.05 12.33 16.28
N HIS A 191 1.35 12.64 16.36
CA HIS A 191 1.95 13.77 15.66
C HIS A 191 1.80 13.70 14.14
N VAL A 192 1.61 12.50 13.59
CA VAL A 192 1.32 12.34 12.15
C VAL A 192 -0.09 12.85 11.81
N GLU A 193 -1.09 12.64 12.67
CA GLU A 193 -2.42 13.26 12.47
C GLU A 193 -2.34 14.78 12.51
N LEU A 194 -1.45 15.34 13.34
CA LEU A 194 -1.22 16.78 13.46
C LEU A 194 -0.46 17.40 12.27
N LEU A 195 0.00 16.59 11.31
CA LEU A 195 0.51 17.11 10.04
C LEU A 195 -0.62 17.69 9.19
N LEU A 196 -1.86 17.28 9.42
CA LEU A 196 -3.03 17.85 8.77
C LEU A 196 -3.71 18.90 9.64
N LYS A 197 -4.32 19.90 9.00
CA LYS A 197 -5.16 20.92 9.68
C LYS A 197 -6.42 20.29 10.25
N ASP A 198 -6.91 19.25 9.59
CA ASP A 198 -8.05 18.44 10.00
C ASP A 198 -7.61 16.98 10.18
N LEU A 199 -8.28 16.24 11.06
CA LEU A 199 -7.99 14.82 11.29
C LEU A 199 -8.26 13.95 10.05
N GLY A 200 -7.70 12.74 10.08
CA GLY A 200 -7.98 11.67 9.11
C GLY A 200 -6.81 11.34 8.21
N TRP A 201 -5.58 11.35 8.73
CA TRP A 201 -4.36 11.06 7.98
C TRP A 201 -4.44 9.78 7.16
N TRP A 202 -4.95 8.69 7.75
CA TRP A 202 -5.09 7.41 7.06
C TRP A 202 -5.91 7.52 5.77
N GLY A 203 -7.16 8.00 5.87
CA GLY A 203 -8.07 8.11 4.73
C GLY A 203 -7.63 9.19 3.75
N LYS A 204 -7.17 10.34 4.24
CA LYS A 204 -6.85 11.49 3.38
C LYS A 204 -5.50 11.35 2.67
N VAL A 205 -4.50 10.70 3.29
CA VAL A 205 -3.11 10.73 2.81
C VAL A 205 -2.53 9.34 2.58
N GLN A 206 -2.61 8.43 3.56
CA GLN A 206 -1.70 7.28 3.62
C GLN A 206 -2.22 6.00 2.93
N HIS A 207 -3.52 5.71 3.03
CA HIS A 207 -4.01 4.35 2.83
C HIS A 207 -3.74 3.79 1.41
N GLY A 208 -4.02 4.51 0.32
CA GLY A 208 -3.83 3.98 -1.04
C GLY A 208 -2.37 3.58 -1.30
N LEU A 209 -1.44 4.52 -1.11
CA LEU A 209 0.00 4.28 -1.28
C LEU A 209 0.49 3.15 -0.37
N SER A 210 0.06 3.12 0.90
CA SER A 210 0.46 2.06 1.83
C SER A 210 -0.06 0.69 1.43
N LEU A 211 -1.35 0.57 1.07
CA LEU A 211 -1.96 -0.69 0.69
C LEU A 211 -1.32 -1.23 -0.58
N ILE A 212 -1.17 -0.39 -1.61
CA ILE A 212 -0.56 -0.79 -2.90
C ILE A 212 0.93 -1.12 -2.71
N GLY A 213 1.69 -0.27 -2.01
CA GLY A 213 3.12 -0.50 -1.75
C GLY A 213 3.41 -1.79 -0.97
N SER A 214 2.46 -2.23 -0.11
CA SER A 214 2.56 -3.50 0.61
C SER A 214 2.59 -4.72 -0.33
N LEU A 215 2.08 -4.61 -1.55
CA LEU A 215 2.07 -5.70 -2.53
C LEU A 215 3.42 -5.88 -3.22
N ALA A 216 4.39 -4.97 -3.06
CA ALA A 216 5.62 -5.00 -3.85
C ALA A 216 6.44 -6.30 -3.72
N PRO A 217 6.69 -6.84 -2.51
CA PRO A 217 7.34 -8.14 -2.37
C PRO A 217 6.53 -9.28 -2.98
N LEU A 218 5.21 -9.32 -2.73
CA LEU A 218 4.32 -10.35 -3.30
C LEU A 218 4.27 -10.31 -4.83
N ALA A 219 4.28 -9.11 -5.42
CA ALA A 219 4.29 -8.92 -6.86
C ALA A 219 5.54 -9.53 -7.49
N TYR A 220 6.70 -9.34 -6.85
CA TYR A 220 7.93 -9.94 -7.31
C TYR A 220 7.89 -11.48 -7.24
N ILE A 221 7.55 -12.05 -6.09
CA ILE A 221 7.62 -13.51 -5.90
C ILE A 221 6.53 -14.28 -6.68
N ASN A 222 5.35 -13.68 -6.86
CA ASN A 222 4.22 -14.33 -7.54
C ASN A 222 4.07 -13.88 -9.00
N ASN A 223 4.98 -13.04 -9.50
CA ASN A 223 5.00 -12.54 -10.87
C ASN A 223 3.74 -11.72 -11.25
N TYR A 224 3.29 -10.83 -10.37
CA TYR A 224 2.19 -9.93 -10.65
C TYR A 224 2.67 -8.73 -11.48
N THR A 225 2.01 -8.47 -12.59
CA THR A 225 2.25 -7.27 -13.43
C THR A 225 1.09 -6.29 -13.38
N SER A 226 -0.08 -6.73 -12.91
CA SER A 226 -1.30 -5.93 -12.83
C SER A 226 -1.87 -5.99 -11.41
N LEU A 227 -2.00 -4.84 -10.77
CA LEU A 227 -2.55 -4.73 -9.42
C LEU A 227 -3.84 -3.92 -9.43
N PHE A 228 -4.86 -4.40 -8.74
CA PHE A 228 -6.16 -3.74 -8.65
C PHE A 228 -6.44 -3.23 -7.25
N ILE A 229 -6.83 -1.97 -7.14
CA ILE A 229 -7.42 -1.36 -5.96
C ILE A 229 -8.83 -0.89 -6.31
N ALA A 230 -9.80 -1.18 -5.46
CA ALA A 230 -11.18 -0.76 -5.66
C ALA A 230 -11.37 0.72 -5.34
N SER A 231 -12.14 1.44 -6.17
CA SER A 231 -12.48 2.83 -5.87
C SER A 231 -13.37 2.93 -4.64
N SER A 232 -13.05 3.84 -3.73
CA SER A 232 -13.94 4.20 -2.61
C SER A 232 -14.96 5.27 -3.01
N TYR A 233 -14.57 6.14 -3.92
CA TYR A 233 -15.35 7.28 -4.39
C TYR A 233 -15.53 7.25 -5.90
N THR A 234 -16.44 8.08 -6.38
CA THR A 234 -16.69 8.30 -7.80
C THR A 234 -16.06 9.60 -8.29
N ASP A 235 -15.95 9.75 -9.61
CA ASP A 235 -15.60 10.99 -10.32
C ASP A 235 -16.40 12.24 -9.93
N PHE A 236 -17.60 12.07 -9.36
CA PHE A 236 -18.42 13.17 -8.83
C PHE A 236 -17.94 13.76 -7.49
N ILE A 237 -16.94 13.18 -6.83
CA ILE A 237 -16.47 13.60 -5.50
C ILE A 237 -15.03 14.11 -5.60
N ASP A 238 -14.87 15.43 -5.49
CA ASP A 238 -13.57 16.11 -5.44
C ASP A 238 -13.20 16.42 -3.99
N ILE A 239 -12.59 15.44 -3.31
CA ILE A 239 -12.04 15.59 -1.95
C ILE A 239 -10.61 15.06 -1.94
N ALA A 240 -9.75 15.64 -1.08
CA ALA A 240 -8.44 15.07 -0.81
C ALA A 240 -8.61 13.66 -0.21
N TRP A 241 -8.08 12.67 -0.91
CA TRP A 241 -8.21 11.26 -0.54
C TRP A 241 -6.95 10.51 -0.94
N GLY A 242 -6.49 9.63 -0.04
CA GLY A 242 -5.21 8.94 -0.18
C GLY A 242 -5.20 7.83 -1.23
N SER A 243 -6.31 7.65 -1.96
CA SER A 243 -6.50 6.68 -3.04
C SER A 243 -7.36 7.30 -4.14
N THR A 244 -6.71 7.74 -5.21
CA THR A 244 -7.39 8.30 -6.39
C THR A 244 -6.75 7.73 -7.64
N PRO A 245 -7.42 7.74 -8.81
CA PRO A 245 -6.81 7.28 -10.06
C PRO A 245 -5.48 7.98 -10.38
N ALA A 246 -5.35 9.27 -10.06
CA ALA A 246 -4.12 10.03 -10.30
C ALA A 246 -2.95 9.57 -9.41
N ILE A 247 -3.23 9.29 -8.13
CA ILE A 247 -2.23 8.79 -7.18
C ILE A 247 -1.92 7.32 -7.45
N ASP A 248 -2.94 6.46 -7.40
CA ASP A 248 -2.75 5.01 -7.37
C ASP A 248 -2.13 4.48 -8.66
N GLN A 249 -2.58 4.98 -9.81
CA GLN A 249 -2.05 4.55 -11.11
C GLN A 249 -0.68 5.17 -11.43
N SER A 250 -0.22 6.15 -10.64
CA SER A 250 1.15 6.64 -10.70
C SER A 250 2.13 5.73 -9.97
N ILE A 251 1.65 4.85 -9.08
CA ILE A 251 2.47 3.91 -8.36
C ILE A 251 2.89 2.78 -9.31
N THR A 252 4.19 2.54 -9.40
CA THR A 252 4.77 1.46 -10.20
C THR A 252 6.10 1.03 -9.60
N TRP A 253 6.49 -0.22 -9.84
CA TRP A 253 7.82 -0.76 -9.59
C TRP A 253 8.03 -1.93 -10.53
N ALA A 254 9.27 -2.16 -10.98
CA ALA A 254 9.61 -3.31 -11.83
C ALA A 254 8.67 -3.55 -13.03
N GLY A 255 8.10 -2.49 -13.61
CA GLY A 255 7.12 -2.53 -14.70
C GLY A 255 5.65 -2.85 -14.32
N VAL A 256 5.31 -2.94 -13.02
CA VAL A 256 3.94 -3.19 -12.56
C VAL A 256 3.02 -2.02 -12.91
N THR A 257 1.81 -2.33 -13.35
CA THR A 257 0.73 -1.36 -13.55
C THR A 257 -0.34 -1.51 -12.48
N VAL A 258 -0.72 -0.40 -11.86
CA VAL A 258 -1.80 -0.34 -10.88
C VAL A 258 -3.06 0.23 -11.54
N TYR A 259 -4.20 -0.38 -11.26
CA TYR A 259 -5.52 0.00 -11.76
C TYR A 259 -6.43 0.38 -10.59
N HIS A 260 -6.92 1.61 -10.61
CA HIS A 260 -7.94 2.08 -9.67
C HIS A 260 -9.32 1.82 -10.29
N ASP A 261 -9.95 0.70 -9.91
CA ASP A 261 -11.09 0.16 -10.64
C ASP A 261 -12.45 0.62 -10.10
N GLY A 262 -13.39 0.86 -11.02
CA GLY A 262 -14.77 1.23 -10.70
C GLY A 262 -14.97 2.68 -10.26
N TYR A 263 -14.05 3.59 -10.61
CA TYR A 263 -14.17 5.03 -10.29
C TYR A 263 -15.38 5.70 -10.96
N GLU A 264 -15.82 5.15 -12.07
CA GLU A 264 -17.01 5.57 -12.81
C GLU A 264 -18.34 5.05 -12.23
N LEU A 265 -18.28 4.11 -11.27
CA LEU A 265 -19.47 3.43 -10.73
C LEU A 265 -19.91 4.04 -9.40
N LYS A 266 -21.17 4.45 -9.31
CA LYS A 266 -21.79 4.81 -8.02
C LYS A 266 -22.00 3.57 -7.17
N ARG A 267 -22.27 3.79 -5.88
CA ARG A 267 -22.53 2.70 -4.94
C ARG A 267 -23.66 1.78 -5.42
N GLN A 268 -24.73 2.35 -5.98
CA GLN A 268 -25.85 1.60 -6.53
C GLN A 268 -25.43 0.76 -7.73
N ASP A 269 -24.68 1.33 -8.67
CA ASP A 269 -24.18 0.60 -9.85
C ASP A 269 -23.31 -0.60 -9.44
N LYS A 270 -22.48 -0.43 -8.38
CA LYS A 270 -21.66 -1.52 -7.81
C LYS A 270 -22.52 -2.63 -7.19
N VAL A 271 -23.60 -2.28 -6.49
CA VAL A 271 -24.55 -3.26 -5.93
C VAL A 271 -25.28 -3.98 -7.07
N ASP A 272 -25.77 -3.25 -8.07
CA ASP A 272 -26.45 -3.82 -9.22
C ASP A 272 -25.57 -4.84 -9.95
N LEU A 273 -24.31 -4.48 -10.20
CA LEU A 273 -23.29 -5.38 -10.77
C LEU A 273 -23.14 -6.68 -9.97
N ILE A 274 -23.12 -6.60 -8.64
CA ILE A 274 -22.99 -7.78 -7.76
C ILE A 274 -24.24 -8.65 -7.82
N THR A 275 -25.43 -8.05 -7.80
CA THR A 275 -26.69 -8.80 -7.78
C THR A 275 -27.02 -9.47 -9.11
N GLN A 276 -26.42 -9.00 -10.21
CA GLN A 276 -26.64 -9.53 -11.56
C GLN A 276 -25.64 -10.60 -11.98
N PHE A 277 -24.56 -10.80 -11.21
CA PHE A 277 -23.54 -11.82 -11.45
C PHE A 277 -23.95 -13.18 -10.87
#